data_AF-A0A3B0CDI7-F1
#
_entry.id   AF-A0A3B0CDI7-F1
#
_cell.length_a   1.000
_cell.length_b   1.000
_cell.length_c   1.000
_cell.angle_alpha   90.00
_cell.angle_beta   90.00
_cell.angle_gamma   90.00
#
_symmetry.space_group_name_H-M   'P 1'
#
loop_
_entity.id
_entity.type
_entity.pdbx_description
1 polymer ?
#
loop_
_entity_poly.entity_id
_entity_poly.type
_entity_poly.pdbx_seq_one_letter_code
_entity_poly.pdbx_strand_id
1 'polypeptide(L)' 'MNETFEIPNGDETIMVELTVKEAMALSGGFRFRPESKVALNAKKKVQKVLDRKMIEGDPSRY' A
#
# COMPACT_ATOMS: atom_id res chain seq x y z
N MET A 1 -23.29 18.67 6.27
CA MET A 1 -21.94 18.61 6.88
C MET A 1 -21.15 17.65 6.01
N ASN A 2 -20.22 18.15 5.20
CA ASN A 2 -19.30 17.30 4.44
C ASN A 2 -18.15 16.98 5.38
N GLU A 3 -18.15 15.79 5.97
CA GLU A 3 -16.99 15.29 6.69
C GLU A 3 -15.90 15.04 5.65
N THR A 4 -15.00 16.01 5.51
CA THR A 4 -13.76 15.81 4.75
C THR A 4 -13.01 14.70 5.48
N PHE A 5 -13.05 13.50 4.92
CA PHE A 5 -12.29 12.36 5.45
C PHE A 5 -10.81 12.63 5.18
N GLU A 6 -10.16 13.31 6.11
CA GLU A 6 -8.73 13.58 6.06
C GLU A 6 -7.99 12.29 6.42
N ILE A 7 -7.27 11.74 5.44
CA ILE A 7 -6.38 10.60 5.69
C ILE A 7 -5.17 11.14 6.45
N PRO A 8 -4.86 10.63 7.66
CA PRO A 8 -3.65 11.02 8.37
C PRO A 8 -2.42 10.78 7.50
N ASN A 9 -1.57 11.80 7.35
CA ASN A 9 -0.38 11.77 6.49
C ASN A 9 -0.68 11.49 5.00
N GLY A 10 -1.87 11.88 4.52
CA GLY A 10 -2.35 11.57 3.16
C GLY A 10 -1.51 12.16 2.02
N ASP A 11 -0.78 13.25 2.27
CA ASP A 11 0.13 13.86 1.30
C ASP A 11 1.56 13.29 1.36
N GLU A 12 1.85 12.39 2.30
CA GLU A 12 3.16 11.79 2.44
C GLU A 12 3.36 10.60 1.49
N THR A 13 4.59 10.45 1.00
CA THR A 13 4.96 9.33 0.12
C THR A 13 5.41 8.12 0.93
N ILE A 14 5.03 6.92 0.48
CA ILE A 14 5.60 5.66 0.98
C ILE A 14 6.52 5.02 -0.07
N MET A 15 7.56 4.36 0.39
CA MET A 15 8.43 3.53 -0.45
C MET A 15 8.14 2.05 -0.20
N VAL A 16 7.95 1.28 -1.27
CA VAL A 16 7.68 -0.16 -1.19
C VAL A 16 8.60 -0.90 -2.16
N GLU A 17 9.34 -1.87 -1.64
CA GLU A 17 10.16 -2.76 -2.47
C GLU A 17 9.28 -3.83 -3.13
N LEU A 18 9.20 -3.78 -4.45
CA LEU A 18 8.42 -4.70 -5.27
C LEU A 18 9.31 -5.30 -6.36
N THR A 19 9.05 -6.56 -6.71
CA THR A 19 9.60 -7.14 -7.94
C THR A 19 8.95 -6.49 -9.17
N VAL A 20 9.60 -6.59 -10.33
CA VAL A 20 9.05 -6.09 -11.60
C VAL A 20 7.66 -6.68 -11.88
N LYS A 21 7.47 -7.99 -11.62
CA LYS A 21 6.16 -8.65 -11.78
C LYS A 21 5.10 -8.06 -10.84
N GLU A 22 5.44 -7.81 -9.58
CA GLU A 22 4.54 -7.20 -8.60
C GLU A 22 4.17 -5.77 -9.00
N ALA A 23 5.14 -4.96 -9.41
CA ALA A 23 4.91 -3.59 -9.87
C ALA A 23 4.00 -3.56 -11.11
N MET A 24 4.26 -4.41 -12.11
CA MET A 24 3.40 -4.54 -13.30
C MET A 24 1.98 -5.02 -12.97
N ALA A 25 1.84 -5.91 -11.99
CA ALA A 25 0.53 -6.38 -11.54
C ALA A 25 -0.29 -5.27 -10.87
N LEU A 26 0.36 -4.31 -10.20
CA LEU A 26 -0.30 -3.18 -9.57
C LEU A 26 -0.60 -2.02 -10.54
N SER A 27 0.29 -1.75 -11.50
CA SER A 27 0.19 -0.55 -12.35
C SER A 27 -0.86 -0.64 -13.46
N GLY A 28 -1.07 -1.83 -14.05
CA GLY A 28 -1.80 -1.94 -15.32
C GLY A 28 -2.72 -3.15 -15.44
N GLY A 29 -2.97 -3.88 -14.35
CA GLY A 29 -3.89 -5.03 -14.38
C GLY A 29 -3.32 -6.27 -15.09
N PHE A 30 -2.00 -6.35 -15.30
CA PHE A 30 -1.35 -7.55 -15.83
C PHE A 30 -1.59 -8.74 -14.89
N ARG A 31 -2.37 -9.71 -15.37
CA ARG A 31 -2.59 -10.98 -14.67
C ARG A 31 -1.58 -12.01 -15.14
N PHE A 32 -0.55 -12.22 -14.35
CA PHE A 32 0.38 -13.31 -14.56
C PHE A 32 -0.35 -14.64 -14.26
N ARG A 33 -0.68 -15.41 -15.30
CA ARG A 33 -1.13 -16.80 -15.15
C ARG A 33 0.08 -17.71 -15.36
N PRO A 34 0.34 -18.73 -14.50
CA PRO A 34 -0.47 -19.22 -13.36
C PRO A 34 -0.24 -18.46 -12.03
N GLU A 35 0.65 -17.47 -12.02
CA GLU A 35 1.09 -16.72 -10.83
C GLU A 35 0.05 -15.70 -10.29
N SER A 36 -1.20 -16.13 -10.10
CA SER A 36 -2.32 -15.30 -9.59
C SER A 36 -2.02 -14.66 -8.22
N LYS A 37 -1.02 -15.18 -7.50
CA LYS A 37 -0.59 -14.68 -6.19
C LYS A 37 0.30 -13.44 -6.27
N VAL A 38 0.84 -13.09 -7.44
CA VAL A 38 1.76 -11.93 -7.58
C VAL A 38 1.07 -10.63 -7.19
N ALA A 39 -0.14 -10.38 -7.69
CA ALA A 39 -0.92 -9.19 -7.33
C ALA A 39 -1.30 -9.19 -5.84
N LEU A 40 -1.64 -10.36 -5.28
CA LEU A 40 -1.97 -10.50 -3.87
C LEU A 40 -0.75 -10.19 -2.98
N ASN A 41 0.42 -10.70 -3.34
CA ASN A 41 1.67 -10.47 -2.60
C ASN A 41 2.08 -9.00 -2.68
N ALA A 42 1.98 -8.38 -3.86
CA ALA A 42 2.23 -6.96 -4.04
C ALA A 42 1.34 -6.10 -3.12
N LYS A 43 0.02 -6.40 -3.08
CA LYS A 43 -0.93 -5.72 -2.18
C LYS A 43 -0.56 -5.89 -0.71
N LYS A 44 -0.17 -7.10 -0.28
CA LYS A 44 0.25 -7.36 1.10
C LYS A 44 1.48 -6.54 1.49
N LYS A 45 2.44 -6.37 0.59
CA LYS A 45 3.64 -5.55 0.84
C LYS A 45 3.28 -4.09 1.02
N VAL A 46 2.44 -3.53 0.14
CA VAL A 46 1.96 -2.15 0.25
C VAL A 46 1.20 -1.96 1.57
N GLN A 47 0.27 -2.86 1.91
CA GLN A 47 -0.50 -2.78 3.16
C GLN A 47 0.42 -2.77 4.38
N LYS A 48 1.44 -3.63 4.43
CA LYS A 48 2.38 -3.66 5.55
C LYS A 48 3.13 -2.33 5.75
N VAL A 49 3.47 -1.63 4.66
CA VAL A 49 4.13 -0.32 4.74
C VAL A 49 3.14 0.75 5.17
N LEU A 50 1.91 0.72 4.64
CA LEU A 50 0.83 1.62 5.05
C LEU A 50 0.50 1.46 6.54
N ASP A 51 0.34 0.23 7.02
CA ASP A 51 0.05 -0.05 8.43
C ASP A 51 1.14 0.54 9.33
N ARG A 52 2.42 0.36 8.97
CA ARG A 52 3.52 0.99 9.72
C ARG A 52 3.43 2.51 9.71
N LYS A 53 3.19 3.11 8.55
CA LYS A 53 3.12 4.57 8.41
C LYS A 53 1.93 5.18 9.16
N MET A 54 0.81 4.47 9.19
CA MET A 54 -0.40 4.88 9.91
C MET A 54 -0.26 4.68 11.42
N ILE A 55 0.46 3.63 11.87
CA ILE A 55 0.69 3.35 13.29
C ILE A 55 1.79 4.26 13.87
N GLU A 56 2.87 4.56 13.14
CA GLU A 56 3.91 5.52 13.58
C GLU A 56 3.44 6.98 13.56
N GLY A 57 2.34 7.29 12.87
CA GLY A 57 1.77 8.63 12.80
C GLY A 57 1.00 9.08 14.05
N ASP A 58 0.84 8.23 15.06
CA ASP A 58 0.16 8.57 16.33
C ASP A 58 1.15 8.56 17.52
N PRO A 59 1.93 9.64 17.72
CA PRO A 59 2.79 9.79 18.89
C PRO A 59 2.01 10.04 20.19
N SER A 60 0.66 9.97 20.17
CA SER A 60 -0.20 10.27 21.32
C SER A 60 -0.67 9.02 22.07
N ARG A 61 -0.15 7.83 21.73
CA ARG A 61 -0.51 6.54 22.34
C ARG A 61 0.54 5.92 23.28
N TYR A 62 1.52 6.68 23.76
CA TYR A 62 2.38 6.29 24.88
C TYR A 62 2.31 7.31 26.01
#